data_AF-A0A4Q3WWG5-F1
#
_entry.id   AF-A0A4Q3WWG5-F1
#
_cell.length_a   1.000
_cell.length_b   1.000
_cell.length_c   1.000
_cell.angle_alpha   90.00
_cell.angle_beta   90.00
_cell.angle_gamma   90.00
#
_symmetry.space_group_name_H-M   'P 1'
#
loop_
_entity.id
_entity.type
_entity.pdbx_description
1 polymer ?
#
loop_
_entity_poly.entity_id
_entity_poly.type
_entity_poly.pdbx_seq_one_letter_code
_entity_poly.pdbx_strand_id
1 'polypeptide(L)'
;MIQQLLDLLPFLPPQASSVSGGIDFVFWTITAICFAFALGVSIFLLLFVIRYRRGTKVNRVLPHHEGIALEMIWTVIPLIIAVGLFLLSTVVYFQTVRAPKDATEIFVVGKQWMWKIQHPNGRWEMNEIHVPVGKAVKLTMISEDVIHD
;
A
#
# COMPACT_ATOMS: atom_id res chain seq x y z
N MET A 1 -18.81 -10.06 9.81
CA MET A 1 -18.17 -11.36 9.53
C MET A 1 -16.79 -11.22 8.88
N ILE A 2 -16.64 -10.57 7.71
CA ILE A 2 -15.30 -10.33 7.11
C ILE A 2 -14.48 -9.32 7.92
N GLN A 3 -15.09 -8.22 8.39
CA GLN A 3 -14.40 -7.20 9.19
C GLN A 3 -13.81 -7.76 10.50
N GLN A 4 -14.59 -8.58 11.23
CA GLN A 4 -14.14 -9.25 12.46
C GLN A 4 -13.00 -10.25 12.24
N LEU A 5 -12.86 -10.82 11.03
CA LEU A 5 -11.76 -11.72 10.68
C LEU A 5 -10.48 -10.94 10.38
N LEU A 6 -10.59 -9.72 9.83
CA LEU A 6 -9.47 -8.80 9.61
C LEU A 6 -8.97 -8.20 10.93
N ASP A 7 -9.87 -7.93 11.88
CA ASP A 7 -9.51 -7.44 13.22
C ASP A 7 -8.73 -8.47 14.07
N LEU A 8 -8.82 -9.77 13.73
CA LEU A 8 -8.07 -10.87 14.38
C LEU A 8 -6.60 -10.96 13.93
N LEU A 9 -6.23 -10.25 12.85
CA LEU A 9 -4.89 -10.20 12.30
C LEU A 9 -4.37 -8.75 12.39
N PRO A 10 -3.58 -8.38 13.43
CA PRO A 10 -3.26 -6.98 13.75
C PRO A 10 -2.18 -6.40 12.82
N PHE A 11 -2.34 -6.55 11.51
CA PHE A 11 -1.40 -6.00 10.52
C PHE A 11 -1.63 -4.50 10.27
N LEU A 12 -2.85 -4.00 10.49
CA LEU A 12 -3.19 -2.59 10.33
C LEU A 12 -3.86 -2.04 11.59
N PRO A 13 -3.59 -0.77 11.96
CA PRO A 13 -4.29 -0.12 13.05
C PRO A 13 -5.77 0.10 12.70
N PRO A 14 -6.64 0.32 13.71
CA PRO A 14 -8.02 0.71 13.47
C PRO A 14 -8.11 1.98 12.61
N GLN A 15 -9.07 2.01 11.70
CA GLN A 15 -9.30 3.18 10.85
C GLN A 15 -9.71 4.39 11.70
N ALA A 16 -8.96 5.48 11.60
CA ALA A 16 -9.18 6.71 12.36
C ALA A 16 -9.43 7.94 11.47
N SER A 17 -9.43 7.78 10.15
CA SER A 17 -9.63 8.88 9.20
C SER A 17 -10.52 8.46 8.03
N SER A 18 -11.09 9.45 7.32
CA SER A 18 -11.89 9.21 6.11
C SER A 18 -11.06 8.66 4.94
N VAL A 19 -9.73 8.83 4.95
CA VAL A 19 -8.83 8.36 3.89
C VAL A 19 -8.29 6.95 4.15
N SER A 20 -8.33 6.48 5.41
CA SER A 20 -7.79 5.17 5.83
C SER A 20 -8.39 4.03 5.01
N GLY A 21 -9.71 4.03 4.78
CA GLY A 21 -10.36 2.95 4.03
C GLY A 21 -9.87 2.80 2.58
N GLY A 22 -9.54 3.92 1.91
CA GLY A 22 -8.99 3.90 0.55
C GLY A 22 -7.56 3.35 0.52
N ILE A 23 -6.73 3.73 1.51
CA ILE A 23 -5.36 3.23 1.67
C ILE A 23 -5.38 1.73 1.95
N ASP A 24 -6.20 1.30 2.92
CA ASP A 24 -6.35 -0.11 3.29
C ASP A 24 -6.80 -0.95 2.09
N PHE A 25 -7.73 -0.43 1.28
CA PHE A 25 -8.20 -1.12 0.08
C PHE A 25 -7.07 -1.32 -0.95
N VAL A 26 -6.29 -0.27 -1.24
CA VAL A 26 -5.14 -0.36 -2.15
C VAL A 26 -4.10 -1.34 -1.60
N PHE A 27 -3.78 -1.25 -0.31
CA PHE A 27 -2.84 -2.13 0.37
C PHE A 27 -3.25 -3.60 0.24
N TRP A 28 -4.50 -3.94 0.58
CA TRP A 28 -4.99 -5.32 0.48
C TRP A 28 -5.10 -5.82 -0.95
N THR A 29 -5.44 -4.94 -1.89
CA THR A 29 -5.48 -5.29 -3.33
C THR A 29 -4.11 -5.67 -3.85
N ILE A 30 -3.09 -4.84 -3.59
CA ILE A 30 -1.70 -5.12 -3.97
C ILE A 30 -1.21 -6.39 -3.29
N THR A 31 -1.47 -6.54 -1.98
CA THR A 31 -1.08 -7.72 -1.20
C THR A 31 -1.69 -8.99 -1.77
N ALA A 32 -2.99 -8.99 -2.09
CA ALA A 32 -3.67 -10.14 -2.67
C ALA A 32 -3.11 -10.52 -4.05
N ILE A 33 -2.80 -9.53 -4.89
CA ILE A 33 -2.17 -9.75 -6.20
C ILE A 33 -0.77 -10.34 -6.01
N CYS A 34 0.08 -9.74 -5.19
CA CYS A 34 1.43 -10.24 -4.90
C CYS A 34 1.38 -11.67 -4.36
N PHE A 35 0.47 -11.95 -3.43
CA PHE A 35 0.28 -13.30 -2.88
C PHE A 35 -0.19 -14.29 -3.96
N ALA A 36 -1.13 -13.91 -4.81
CA ALA A 36 -1.61 -14.75 -5.91
C ALA A 36 -0.49 -15.09 -6.92
N PHE A 37 0.33 -14.10 -7.29
CA PHE A 37 1.50 -14.33 -8.15
C PHE A 37 2.55 -15.21 -7.47
N ALA A 38 2.90 -14.91 -6.21
CA ALA A 38 3.86 -15.70 -5.45
C ALA A 38 3.41 -17.16 -5.32
N LEU A 39 2.14 -17.39 -4.99
CA LEU A 39 1.55 -18.72 -4.90
C LEU A 39 1.50 -19.41 -6.26
N GLY A 40 1.06 -18.72 -7.31
CA GLY A 40 0.97 -19.25 -8.67
C GLY A 40 2.33 -19.70 -9.21
N VAL A 41 3.35 -18.86 -9.08
CA VAL A 41 4.73 -19.18 -9.47
C VAL A 41 5.28 -20.33 -8.61
N SER A 42 5.04 -20.31 -7.30
CA SER A 42 5.49 -21.38 -6.41
C SER A 42 4.88 -22.74 -6.77
N ILE A 43 3.56 -22.80 -7.00
CA ILE A 43 2.87 -24.02 -7.43
C ILE A 43 3.40 -24.47 -8.80
N PHE A 44 3.53 -23.56 -9.75
CA PHE A 44 4.05 -23.88 -11.09
C PHE A 44 5.46 -24.48 -11.01
N LEU A 45 6.35 -23.89 -10.21
CA LEU A 45 7.70 -24.41 -9.99
C LEU A 45 7.68 -25.78 -9.30
N LEU A 46 6.84 -25.98 -8.28
CA LEU A 46 6.71 -27.27 -7.61
C LEU A 46 6.23 -28.36 -8.58
N LEU A 47 5.22 -28.05 -9.40
CA LEU A 47 4.74 -28.96 -10.45
C LEU A 47 5.84 -29.26 -11.47
N PHE A 48 6.59 -28.26 -11.89
CA PHE A 48 7.70 -28.42 -12.83
C PHE A 48 8.79 -29.33 -12.24
N VAL A 49 9.21 -29.09 -11.00
CA VAL A 49 10.21 -29.91 -10.29
C VAL A 49 9.75 -31.35 -10.17
N ILE A 50 8.50 -31.61 -9.78
CA ILE A 50 7.95 -32.97 -9.65
C ILE A 50 7.87 -33.65 -11.03
N ARG A 51 7.35 -32.94 -12.04
CA ARG A 51 7.07 -33.48 -13.39
C ARG A 51 8.33 -33.76 -14.21
N TYR A 52 9.39 -32.99 -14.00
CA TYR A 52 10.66 -33.09 -14.75
C TYR A 52 11.83 -33.62 -13.90
N ARG A 53 11.56 -34.13 -12.69
CA ARG A 53 12.55 -34.75 -11.80
C ARG A 53 13.38 -35.83 -12.52
N ARG A 54 14.67 -35.93 -12.18
CA ARG A 54 15.57 -36.98 -12.68
C ARG A 54 14.95 -38.38 -12.48
N GLY A 55 15.00 -39.21 -13.53
CA GLY A 55 14.40 -40.55 -13.56
C GLY A 55 13.03 -40.63 -14.24
N THR A 56 12.41 -39.50 -14.58
CA THR A 56 11.18 -39.46 -15.38
C THR A 56 11.46 -39.59 -16.89
N LYS A 57 10.63 -40.38 -17.58
CA LYS A 57 10.62 -40.51 -19.05
C LYS A 57 9.85 -39.34 -19.65
N VAL A 58 10.51 -38.20 -19.83
CA VAL A 58 9.94 -36.99 -20.42
C VAL A 58 10.74 -36.62 -21.64
N ASN A 59 10.07 -36.20 -22.71
CA ASN A 59 10.74 -35.65 -23.87
C ASN A 59 11.43 -34.32 -23.48
N ARG A 60 12.75 -34.26 -23.64
CA ARG A 60 13.59 -33.09 -23.31
C ARG A 60 14.14 -32.40 -24.57
N VAL A 61 13.66 -32.78 -25.75
CA VAL A 61 14.03 -32.11 -26.99
C VAL A 61 13.47 -30.69 -26.94
N LEU A 62 14.34 -29.70 -27.16
CA LEU A 62 13.95 -28.28 -27.26
C LEU A 62 12.91 -28.13 -28.37
N PRO A 63 11.68 -27.71 -28.05
CA PRO A 63 10.69 -27.40 -29.08
C PRO A 63 11.19 -26.20 -29.91
N HIS A 64 11.07 -26.28 -31.24
CA HIS A 64 11.47 -25.22 -32.17
C HIS A 64 10.42 -24.09 -32.30
N HIS A 65 9.46 -24.02 -31.37
CA HIS A 65 8.35 -23.07 -31.45
C HIS A 65 8.59 -21.89 -30.49
N GLU A 66 8.94 -20.74 -31.08
CA GLU A 66 8.85 -19.44 -30.42
C GLU A 66 7.37 -19.18 -30.11
N GLY A 67 7.01 -19.31 -28.85
CA GLY A 67 5.63 -19.18 -28.38
C GLY A 67 5.20 -17.73 -28.23
N ILE A 68 5.23 -16.92 -29.31
CA ILE A 68 4.90 -15.47 -29.28
C ILE A 68 3.58 -15.21 -28.54
N ALA A 69 2.57 -16.09 -28.71
CA ALA A 69 1.31 -15.98 -27.98
C ALA A 69 1.49 -16.05 -26.45
N LEU A 70 2.33 -16.94 -25.95
CA LEU A 70 2.65 -17.05 -24.52
C LEU A 70 3.42 -15.81 -24.04
N GLU A 71 4.33 -15.29 -24.86
CA GLU A 71 5.09 -14.08 -24.52
C GLU A 71 4.23 -12.83 -24.44
N MET A 72 3.27 -12.73 -25.36
CA MET A 72 2.26 -11.68 -25.35
C MET A 72 1.39 -11.78 -24.10
N ILE A 73 0.94 -12.98 -23.73
CA ILE A 73 0.10 -13.19 -22.53
C ILE A 73 0.83 -12.74 -21.26
N TRP A 74 2.06 -13.21 -21.04
CA TRP A 74 2.79 -12.88 -19.82
C TRP A 74 3.31 -11.44 -19.77
N THR A 75 3.30 -10.71 -20.89
CA THR A 75 3.72 -9.30 -20.93
C THR A 75 2.52 -8.38 -20.76
N VAL A 76 1.44 -8.67 -21.49
CA VAL A 76 0.24 -7.82 -21.52
C VAL A 76 -0.54 -7.92 -20.21
N ILE A 77 -0.67 -9.10 -19.61
CA ILE A 77 -1.43 -9.26 -18.37
C ILE A 77 -0.79 -8.46 -17.21
N PRO A 78 0.51 -8.61 -16.90
CA PRO A 78 1.13 -7.79 -15.85
C PRO A 78 1.09 -6.29 -16.16
N LEU A 79 1.22 -5.90 -17.43
CA LEU A 79 1.10 -4.50 -17.83
C LEU A 79 -0.28 -3.94 -17.50
N ILE A 80 -1.35 -4.65 -17.85
CA ILE A 80 -2.73 -4.22 -17.56
C ILE A 80 -2.95 -4.12 -16.05
N ILE A 81 -2.46 -5.11 -15.28
CA ILE A 81 -2.57 -5.09 -13.82
C ILE A 81 -1.83 -3.88 -13.24
N ALA A 82 -0.60 -3.62 -13.69
CA ALA A 82 0.21 -2.49 -13.23
C ALA A 82 -0.46 -1.14 -13.54
N VAL A 83 -0.98 -0.97 -14.76
CA VAL A 83 -1.72 0.24 -15.15
C VAL A 83 -3.00 0.41 -14.33
N GLY A 84 -3.76 -0.67 -14.11
CA GLY A 84 -4.96 -0.64 -13.27
C GLY A 84 -4.66 -0.23 -11.82
N LEU A 85 -3.61 -0.81 -11.23
CA LEU A 85 -3.13 -0.46 -9.89
C LEU A 85 -2.64 0.98 -9.81
N PHE A 86 -1.92 1.46 -10.82
CA PHE A 86 -1.46 2.84 -10.90
C PHE A 86 -2.63 3.81 -10.90
N LEU A 87 -3.65 3.58 -11.74
CA LEU A 87 -4.83 4.44 -11.82
C LEU A 87 -5.61 4.44 -10.49
N LEU A 88 -5.83 3.27 -9.91
CA LEU A 88 -6.49 3.14 -8.61
C LEU A 88 -5.73 3.90 -7.51
N SER A 89 -4.42 3.67 -7.42
CA SER A 89 -3.55 4.28 -6.40
C SER A 89 -3.48 5.80 -6.57
N THR A 90 -3.47 6.29 -7.81
CA THR A 90 -3.44 7.71 -8.13
C THR A 90 -4.70 8.43 -7.62
N VAL A 91 -5.87 7.82 -7.76
CA VAL A 91 -7.13 8.39 -7.24
C VAL A 91 -7.09 8.52 -5.72
N VAL A 92 -6.69 7.44 -5.03
CA VAL A 92 -6.57 7.43 -3.56
C VAL A 92 -5.50 8.42 -3.07
N TYR A 93 -4.37 8.51 -3.79
CA TYR A 93 -3.31 9.47 -3.50
C TYR A 93 -3.83 10.91 -3.50
N PHE A 94 -4.52 11.33 -4.58
CA PHE A 94 -5.03 12.70 -4.66
C PHE A 94 -6.14 13.02 -3.65
N GLN A 95 -6.90 12.01 -3.21
CA GLN A 95 -7.87 12.17 -2.11
C GLN A 95 -7.16 12.35 -0.76
N THR A 96 -5.98 11.77 -0.60
CA THR A 96 -5.21 11.79 0.65
C THR A 96 -4.38 13.08 0.80
N VAL A 97 -3.71 13.53 -0.26
CA VAL A 97 -2.79 14.68 -0.18
C VAL A 97 -3.49 16.04 -0.23
N ARG A 98 -4.78 16.09 -0.60
CA ARG A 98 -5.53 17.35 -0.73
C ARG A 98 -6.41 17.58 0.49
N ALA A 99 -5.90 18.34 1.44
CA ALA A 99 -6.69 18.81 2.57
C ALA A 99 -7.86 19.72 2.09
N PRO A 100 -9.06 19.62 2.70
CA PRO A 100 -10.15 20.57 2.47
C PRO A 100 -9.72 22.01 2.75
N LYS A 101 -10.32 22.97 2.05
CA LYS A 101 -9.97 24.41 2.19
C LYS A 101 -10.34 24.98 3.56
N ASP A 102 -11.33 24.40 4.23
CA ASP A 102 -11.85 24.76 5.54
C ASP A 102 -11.22 23.93 6.68
N ALA A 103 -10.15 23.17 6.39
CA ALA A 103 -9.44 22.40 7.39
C ALA A 103 -8.78 23.32 8.44
N THR A 104 -8.82 22.90 9.71
CA THR A 104 -8.15 23.60 10.80
C THR A 104 -6.64 23.41 10.66
N GLU A 105 -5.90 24.50 10.51
CA GLU A 105 -4.44 24.46 10.36
C GLU A 105 -3.74 24.39 11.72
N ILE A 106 -2.86 23.40 11.87
CA ILE A 106 -2.03 23.20 13.07
C ILE A 106 -0.57 23.16 12.60
N PHE A 107 0.28 23.95 13.24
CA PHE A 107 1.71 23.95 12.94
C PHE A 107 2.43 22.94 13.83
N VAL A 108 3.30 22.13 13.22
CA VAL A 108 4.11 21.15 13.93
C VAL A 108 5.57 21.42 13.65
N VAL A 109 6.37 21.53 14.70
CA VAL A 109 7.83 21.68 14.60
C VAL A 109 8.48 20.47 15.25
N GLY A 110 9.20 19.69 14.43
CA GLY A 110 10.06 18.61 14.89
C GLY A 110 11.38 19.15 15.46
N LYS A 111 11.80 18.59 16.60
CA LYS A 111 13.07 18.86 17.27
C LYS A 111 13.61 17.56 17.89
N GLN A 112 14.90 17.42 18.10
CA GLN A 112 15.47 16.27 18.84
C GLN A 112 15.16 16.37 20.35
N TRP A 113 14.44 15.44 20.98
CA TRP A 113 13.52 14.41 20.46
C TRP A 113 12.11 14.72 21.00
N MET A 114 11.50 15.75 20.44
CA MET A 114 10.20 16.27 20.84
C MET A 114 9.47 16.93 19.67
N TRP A 115 8.15 17.02 19.80
CA TRP A 115 7.28 17.72 18.87
C TRP A 115 6.68 18.94 19.55
N LYS A 116 6.78 20.11 18.91
CA LYS A 116 6.07 21.33 19.33
C LYS A 116 4.89 21.55 18.40
N ILE A 117 3.69 21.66 18.98
CA ILE A 117 2.45 21.75 18.23
C ILE A 117 1.76 23.07 18.58
N GLN A 118 1.48 23.89 17.57
CA GLN A 118 0.78 25.16 17.72
C GLN A 118 -0.64 25.07 17.16
N HIS A 119 -1.61 25.29 18.05
CA HIS A 119 -3.03 25.37 17.69
C HIS A 119 -3.38 26.75 17.12
N PRO A 120 -4.46 26.87 16.30
CA PRO A 120 -4.90 28.15 15.74
C PRO A 120 -5.19 29.25 16.78
N ASN A 121 -5.50 28.86 18.01
CA ASN A 121 -5.76 29.76 19.13
C ASN A 121 -4.49 30.20 19.86
N GLY A 122 -3.31 29.86 19.35
CA GLY A 122 -2.01 30.21 19.93
C GLY A 122 -1.56 29.31 21.09
N ARG A 123 -2.35 28.30 21.49
CA ARG A 123 -1.91 27.32 22.50
C ARG A 123 -0.85 26.41 21.93
N TRP A 124 0.11 26.06 22.77
CA TRP A 124 1.16 25.12 22.45
C TRP A 124 0.98 23.82 23.22
N GLU A 125 1.20 22.70 22.55
CA GLU A 125 1.29 21.37 23.14
C GLU A 125 2.65 20.75 22.79
N MET A 126 3.12 19.83 23.62
CA MET A 126 4.35 19.09 23.40
C MET A 126 4.05 17.60 23.33
N ASN A 127 4.55 16.93 22.29
CA ASN A 127 4.46 15.48 22.07
C ASN A 127 3.06 14.87 21.97
N GLU A 128 2.00 15.65 22.18
CA GLU A 128 0.61 15.24 22.06
C GLU A 128 -0.16 16.32 21.31
N ILE A 129 -1.13 15.88 20.51
CA ILE A 129 -1.99 16.74 19.70
C ILE A 129 -3.45 16.40 19.99
N HIS A 130 -4.22 17.38 20.45
CA HIS A 130 -5.67 17.24 20.60
C HIS A 130 -6.41 17.83 19.42
N VAL A 131 -7.17 17.01 18.70
CA VAL A 131 -7.95 17.44 17.53
C VAL A 131 -9.45 17.25 17.73
N PRO A 132 -10.29 18.14 17.16
CA PRO A 132 -11.73 17.94 17.17
C PRO A 132 -12.14 16.76 16.29
N VAL A 133 -12.93 15.84 16.85
CA VAL A 133 -13.47 14.69 16.11
C VAL A 133 -14.39 15.14 14.98
N GLY A 134 -14.25 14.51 13.81
CA GLY A 134 -15.11 14.78 12.64
C GLY A 134 -14.83 16.10 11.93
N LYS A 135 -13.72 16.77 12.24
CA LYS A 135 -13.27 17.99 11.56
C LYS A 135 -12.00 17.72 10.78
N ALA A 136 -11.90 18.31 9.59
CA ALA A 136 -10.69 18.25 8.79
C ALA A 136 -9.57 19.04 9.49
N VAL A 137 -8.39 18.43 9.61
CA VAL A 137 -7.19 19.04 10.18
C VAL A 137 -6.10 19.01 9.12
N LYS A 138 -5.41 20.14 8.97
CA LYS A 138 -4.24 20.27 8.10
C LYS A 138 -3.02 20.50 8.98
N LEU A 139 -2.06 19.60 8.91
CA LEU A 139 -0.77 19.77 9.58
C LEU A 139 0.21 20.46 8.64
N THR A 140 0.76 21.59 9.06
CA THR A 140 1.86 22.25 8.37
C THR A 140 3.12 22.00 9.19
N MET A 141 4.02 21.18 8.64
CA MET A 141 5.12 20.58 9.40
C MET A 141 6.46 21.10 8.91
N ILE A 142 7.32 21.48 9.87
CA ILE A 142 8.72 21.87 9.63
C ILE A 142 9.62 21.22 10.66
N SER A 143 10.94 21.30 10.45
CA SER A 143 11.94 20.92 11.46
C SER A 143 12.80 22.11 11.83
N GLU A 144 13.19 22.17 13.11
CA GLU A 144 14.16 23.13 13.66
C GLU A 144 15.61 22.65 13.49
N ASP A 145 15.84 21.33 13.40
CA ASP A 145 17.17 20.71 13.39
C ASP A 145 17.40 19.71 12.24
N VAL A 146 17.03 18.45 12.41
CA VAL A 146 17.21 17.35 11.45
C VAL A 146 15.89 16.95 10.81
N ILE A 147 15.91 16.15 9.75
CA ILE A 147 14.66 15.63 9.18
C ILE A 147 14.01 14.68 10.19
N HIS A 148 12.71 14.87 10.41
CA HIS A 148 11.82 13.97 11.16
C HIS A 148 10.67 13.55 10.24
N ASP A 149 10.10 12.37 10.49
CA ASP A 149 9.00 11.75 9.74
C ASP A 149 7.81 11.36 10.62
#